data_AF-A0A960V0Z7-F1
#
_entry.id   AF-A0A960V0Z7-F1
#
_cell.length_a   1.000
_cell.length_b   1.000
_cell.length_c   1.000
_cell.angle_alpha   90.00
_cell.angle_beta   90.00
_cell.angle_gamma   90.00
#
_symmetry.space_group_name_H-M   'P 1'
#
loop_
_entity.id
_entity.type
_entity.pdbx_description
1 polymer ?
#
loop_
_entity_poly.entity_id
_entity_poly.type
_entity_poly.pdbx_seq_one_letter_code
_entity_poly.pdbx_strand_id
1 'polypeptide(L)'
;YAEYRMMLPPGLEFEDWSARIRALVQGLRAAEEELMARGQEGQRRLVFSLHRAEHSLTQHYDWLRRLQASDVLVQQVLVGIDFCAVEEGHPPSAKVGFAERLLADNKQNPESALALLYHVGESFTDKSVESACRWVYEAAQMGAHRLGHCLAVGIPARFFWGSERQESAGERLATLQFLLEHRGALQARHSSFDWSAIQAEYDGLRSRLQPVSSSELRATSSPAQVSVTLRYDEQRCLQLAVLQDYILERLAGLAVVIESCPTSNLRIGGLQRPELHPLRRFLEAGIKVVLGSDDPGILDTSLATEFELIQGWPGIHAGHIAALQQTALQSTSARLAGRSMA
;
A
#
# COMPACT_ATOMS: atom_id res chain seq x y z
N TYR A 1 4.98 -19.16 11.26
CA TYR A 1 4.69 -18.77 9.86
C TYR A 1 5.43 -17.47 9.54
N ALA A 2 6.01 -17.31 8.36
CA ALA A 2 6.63 -16.06 7.92
C ALA A 2 6.52 -15.93 6.40
N GLU A 3 6.23 -14.71 5.94
CA GLU A 3 6.23 -14.33 4.53
C GLU A 3 7.41 -13.40 4.26
N TYR A 4 8.27 -13.79 3.32
CA TYR A 4 9.41 -13.01 2.89
C TYR A 4 9.08 -12.32 1.59
N ARG A 5 9.45 -11.04 1.48
CA ARG A 5 9.32 -10.26 0.26
C ARG A 5 10.65 -10.19 -0.44
N MET A 6 10.63 -10.43 -1.74
CA MET A 6 11.81 -10.29 -2.58
C MET A 6 11.47 -9.57 -3.87
N MET A 7 12.35 -8.66 -4.25
CA MET A 7 12.35 -7.99 -5.54
C MET A 7 13.65 -8.34 -6.27
N LEU A 8 13.57 -8.63 -7.55
CA LEU A 8 14.75 -8.79 -8.41
C LEU A 8 15.00 -7.50 -9.21
N PRO A 9 16.26 -7.20 -9.57
CA PRO A 9 16.55 -6.04 -10.41
C PRO A 9 15.85 -6.17 -11.77
N PRO A 10 15.51 -5.05 -12.42
CA PRO A 10 14.95 -5.06 -13.76
C PRO A 10 15.99 -5.51 -14.79
N GLY A 11 15.54 -5.90 -15.99
CA GLY A 11 16.41 -6.21 -17.13
C GLY A 11 17.07 -7.59 -17.10
N LEU A 12 16.61 -8.50 -16.23
CA LEU A 12 17.01 -9.91 -16.27
C LEU A 12 16.25 -10.65 -17.36
N GLU A 13 16.93 -11.54 -18.07
CA GLU A 13 16.27 -12.51 -18.96
C GLU A 13 15.56 -13.59 -18.16
N PHE A 14 14.56 -14.25 -18.77
CA PHE A 14 13.72 -15.24 -18.08
C PHE A 14 14.53 -16.37 -17.41
N GLU A 15 15.62 -16.82 -18.05
CA GLU A 15 16.45 -17.91 -17.52
C GLU A 15 17.09 -17.52 -16.19
N ASP A 16 17.82 -16.41 -16.15
CA ASP A 16 18.45 -15.90 -14.93
C ASP A 16 17.42 -15.50 -13.87
N TRP A 17 16.34 -14.85 -14.31
CA TRP A 17 15.27 -14.42 -13.42
C TRP A 17 14.64 -15.64 -12.74
N SER A 18 14.28 -16.68 -13.51
CA SER A 18 13.65 -17.89 -12.99
C SER A 18 14.57 -18.74 -12.12
N ALA A 19 15.85 -18.85 -12.46
CA ALA A 19 16.84 -19.53 -11.64
C ALA A 19 16.94 -18.92 -10.24
N ARG A 20 16.90 -17.58 -10.15
CA ARG A 20 16.91 -16.85 -8.86
C ARG A 20 15.65 -17.12 -8.05
N ILE A 21 14.46 -17.15 -8.66
CA ILE A 21 13.22 -17.50 -7.95
C ILE A 21 13.27 -18.93 -7.41
N ARG A 22 13.73 -19.89 -8.22
CA ARG A 22 13.88 -21.28 -7.77
C ARG A 22 14.86 -21.40 -6.61
N ALA A 23 16.01 -20.71 -6.68
CA ALA A 23 16.99 -20.69 -5.60
C ALA A 23 16.42 -20.11 -4.29
N LEU A 24 15.67 -19.00 -4.37
CA LEU A 24 14.98 -18.41 -3.21
C LEU A 24 14.02 -19.41 -2.57
N VAL A 25 13.16 -20.02 -3.38
CA VAL A 25 12.15 -20.97 -2.92
C VAL A 25 12.79 -22.24 -2.34
N GLN A 26 13.86 -22.75 -2.93
CA GLN A 26 14.65 -23.87 -2.39
C GLN A 26 15.28 -23.52 -1.03
N GLY A 27 15.84 -22.31 -0.89
CA GLY A 27 16.40 -21.84 0.38
C GLY A 27 15.35 -21.75 1.48
N LEU A 28 14.16 -21.22 1.18
CA LEU A 28 13.03 -21.18 2.12
C LEU A 28 12.60 -22.59 2.53
N ARG A 29 12.57 -23.54 1.58
CA ARG A 29 12.22 -24.94 1.86
C ARG A 29 13.26 -25.63 2.75
N ALA A 30 14.55 -25.47 2.44
CA ALA A 30 15.63 -26.01 3.26
C ALA A 30 15.56 -25.48 4.71
N ALA A 31 15.20 -24.21 4.90
CA ALA A 31 15.00 -23.64 6.23
C ALA A 31 13.81 -24.28 6.99
N GLU A 32 12.71 -24.63 6.31
CA GLU A 32 11.61 -25.38 6.92
C GLU A 32 12.05 -26.79 7.35
N GLU A 33 12.83 -27.47 6.51
CA GLU A 33 13.35 -28.82 6.78
C GLU A 33 14.32 -28.82 7.96
N GLU A 34 15.16 -27.79 8.08
CA GLU A 34 16.06 -27.62 9.22
C GLU A 34 15.29 -27.37 10.53
N LEU A 35 14.23 -26.57 10.51
CA LEU A 35 13.35 -26.39 11.66
C LEU A 35 12.71 -27.73 12.08
N MET A 36 12.21 -28.49 11.10
CA MET A 36 11.61 -29.80 11.35
C MET A 36 12.62 -30.79 11.96
N ALA A 37 13.86 -30.81 11.46
CA ALA A 37 14.93 -31.65 12.01
C ALA A 37 15.27 -31.29 13.47
N ARG A 38 15.01 -30.04 13.89
CA ARG A 38 15.14 -29.56 15.28
C ARG A 38 13.87 -29.74 16.11
N GLY A 39 12.83 -30.39 15.58
CA GLY A 39 11.55 -30.57 16.26
C GLY A 39 10.71 -29.29 16.35
N GLN A 40 10.96 -28.30 15.49
CA GLN A 40 10.25 -27.03 15.44
C GLN A 40 9.35 -26.98 14.21
N GLU A 41 8.15 -26.40 14.37
CA GLU A 41 7.26 -26.13 13.24
C GLU A 41 7.48 -24.72 12.70
N GLY A 42 7.57 -24.58 11.37
CA GLY A 42 7.70 -23.30 10.73
C GLY A 42 7.36 -23.38 9.26
N GLN A 43 6.58 -22.40 8.80
CA GLN A 43 6.30 -22.20 7.37
C GLN A 43 6.98 -20.93 6.90
N ARG A 44 7.57 -21.00 5.71
CA ARG A 44 8.27 -19.95 5.00
C ARG A 44 7.61 -19.80 3.64
N ARG A 45 7.06 -18.63 3.37
CA ARG A 45 6.37 -18.34 2.11
C ARG A 45 7.01 -17.14 1.44
N LEU A 46 6.89 -17.10 0.12
CA LEU A 46 7.39 -16.03 -0.71
C LEU A 46 6.22 -15.16 -1.18
N VAL A 47 6.33 -13.87 -0.97
CA VAL A 47 5.58 -12.84 -1.69
C VAL A 47 6.58 -12.18 -2.64
N PHE A 48 6.28 -12.16 -3.94
CA PHE A 48 7.20 -11.58 -4.90
C PHE A 48 6.82 -10.14 -5.23
N SER A 49 7.75 -9.21 -5.03
CA SER A 49 7.52 -7.79 -5.29
C SER A 49 7.82 -7.46 -6.75
N LEU A 50 6.84 -6.89 -7.43
CA LEU A 50 6.93 -6.44 -8.82
C LEU A 50 7.29 -4.96 -8.88
N HIS A 51 8.04 -4.60 -9.92
CA HIS A 51 8.29 -3.19 -10.25
C HIS A 51 6.99 -2.49 -10.61
N ARG A 52 6.81 -1.25 -10.15
CA ARG A 52 5.60 -0.46 -10.40
C ARG A 52 5.47 0.03 -11.84
N ALA A 53 6.56 0.07 -12.60
CA ALA A 53 6.55 0.49 -14.00
C ALA A 53 5.87 -0.57 -14.90
N GLU A 54 4.97 -0.14 -15.78
CA GLU A 54 4.11 -1.05 -16.56
C GLU A 54 4.87 -1.98 -17.51
N HIS A 55 5.96 -1.51 -18.12
CA HIS A 55 6.68 -2.25 -19.17
C HIS A 55 7.26 -3.59 -18.68
N SER A 56 7.64 -3.70 -17.40
CA SER A 56 8.14 -4.93 -16.80
C SER A 56 7.09 -5.69 -16.01
N LEU A 57 6.00 -5.02 -15.61
CA LEU A 57 4.96 -5.60 -14.76
C LEU A 57 4.29 -6.83 -15.40
N THR A 58 3.77 -6.68 -16.62
CA THR A 58 3.05 -7.76 -17.31
C THR A 58 3.97 -8.95 -17.58
N GLN A 59 5.20 -8.68 -18.04
CA GLN A 59 6.20 -9.71 -18.34
C GLN A 59 6.57 -10.52 -17.10
N HIS A 60 6.96 -9.86 -16.01
CA HIS A 60 7.35 -10.55 -14.78
C HIS A 60 6.19 -11.33 -14.16
N TYR A 61 4.96 -10.83 -14.26
CA TYR A 61 3.79 -11.58 -13.81
C TYR A 61 3.54 -12.83 -14.66
N ASP A 62 3.64 -12.73 -15.98
CA ASP A 62 3.51 -13.88 -16.88
C ASP A 62 4.59 -14.93 -16.58
N TRP A 63 5.81 -14.49 -16.28
CA TRP A 63 6.91 -15.36 -15.87
C TRP A 63 6.64 -16.04 -14.52
N LEU A 64 6.11 -15.31 -13.53
CA LEU A 64 5.68 -15.91 -12.26
C LEU A 64 4.64 -17.00 -12.49
N ARG A 65 3.59 -16.72 -13.28
CA ARG A 65 2.54 -17.70 -13.58
C ARG A 65 3.08 -18.91 -14.34
N ARG A 66 3.99 -18.71 -15.29
CA ARG A 66 4.69 -19.80 -15.99
C ARG A 66 5.49 -20.68 -15.03
N LEU A 67 6.21 -20.10 -14.07
CA LEU A 67 6.95 -20.87 -13.07
C LEU A 67 6.03 -21.60 -12.12
N GLN A 68 4.97 -20.94 -11.66
CA GLN A 68 3.98 -21.55 -10.78
C GLN A 68 3.31 -22.77 -11.41
N ALA A 69 3.11 -22.78 -12.73
CA ALA A 69 2.55 -23.90 -13.47
C ALA A 69 3.55 -25.04 -13.75
N SER A 70 4.85 -24.76 -13.75
CA SER A 70 5.90 -25.72 -14.16
C SER A 70 6.80 -26.21 -13.02
N ASP A 71 6.72 -25.60 -11.84
CA ASP A 71 7.50 -25.94 -10.66
C ASP A 71 6.60 -26.03 -9.42
N VAL A 72 6.42 -27.24 -8.93
CA VAL A 72 5.55 -27.53 -7.77
C VAL A 72 6.01 -26.84 -6.49
N LEU A 73 7.32 -26.66 -6.31
CA LEU A 73 7.83 -26.01 -5.11
C LEU A 73 7.56 -24.50 -5.17
N VAL A 74 7.76 -23.88 -6.34
CA VAL A 74 7.35 -22.49 -6.57
C VAL A 74 5.86 -22.32 -6.35
N GLN A 75 5.03 -23.23 -6.88
CA GLN A 75 3.59 -23.22 -6.64
C GLN A 75 3.28 -23.19 -5.14
N GLN A 76 3.85 -24.09 -4.34
CA GLN A 76 3.57 -24.23 -2.92
C GLN A 76 4.07 -23.05 -2.07
N VAL A 77 5.22 -22.48 -2.41
CA VAL A 77 5.89 -21.46 -1.57
C VAL A 77 5.47 -20.04 -1.95
N LEU A 78 5.20 -19.75 -3.22
CA LEU A 78 4.73 -18.44 -3.68
C LEU A 78 3.26 -18.24 -3.33
N VAL A 79 2.94 -17.21 -2.56
CA VAL A 79 1.59 -16.95 -2.01
C VAL A 79 1.05 -15.56 -2.28
N GLY A 80 1.85 -14.66 -2.82
CA GLY A 80 1.40 -13.30 -3.10
C GLY A 80 2.33 -12.52 -4.01
N ILE A 81 1.79 -11.40 -4.45
CA ILE A 81 2.46 -10.37 -5.23
C ILE A 81 2.38 -9.07 -4.44
N ASP A 82 3.46 -8.31 -4.47
CA ASP A 82 3.54 -7.02 -3.82
C ASP A 82 4.00 -5.93 -4.79
N PHE A 83 3.63 -4.69 -4.51
CA PHE A 83 4.20 -3.49 -5.15
C PHE A 83 4.91 -2.68 -4.06
N CYS A 84 6.24 -2.61 -4.12
CA CYS A 84 7.09 -1.90 -3.15
C CYS A 84 8.02 -0.89 -3.85
N ALA A 85 9.09 -0.48 -3.17
CA ALA A 85 10.09 0.49 -3.64
C ALA A 85 9.47 1.89 -3.86
N VAL A 86 9.80 2.55 -4.98
CA VAL A 86 9.44 3.95 -5.24
C VAL A 86 7.93 4.11 -5.42
N GLU A 87 7.24 4.69 -4.45
CA GLU A 87 5.80 4.96 -4.52
C GLU A 87 5.49 6.10 -5.51
N GLU A 88 6.36 7.10 -5.58
CA GLU A 88 6.20 8.31 -6.39
C GLU A 88 5.97 8.00 -7.88
N GLY A 89 5.04 8.72 -8.50
CA GLY A 89 4.70 8.58 -9.92
C GLY A 89 3.91 7.30 -10.27
N HIS A 90 3.54 6.49 -9.28
CA HIS A 90 2.90 5.19 -9.50
C HIS A 90 1.57 5.05 -8.73
N PRO A 91 0.52 5.80 -9.14
CA PRO A 91 -0.78 5.76 -8.46
C PRO A 91 -1.42 4.37 -8.55
N PRO A 92 -2.19 3.93 -7.52
CA PRO A 92 -2.92 2.66 -7.54
C PRO A 92 -3.92 2.55 -8.70
N SER A 93 -4.48 3.66 -9.17
CA SER A 93 -5.37 3.71 -10.33
C SER A 93 -4.74 3.12 -11.60
N ALA A 94 -3.41 3.23 -11.77
CA ALA A 94 -2.67 2.63 -12.87
C ALA A 94 -2.47 1.10 -12.74
N LYS A 95 -2.98 0.48 -11.67
CA LYS A 95 -2.86 -0.95 -11.38
C LYS A 95 -4.19 -1.70 -11.34
N VAL A 96 -5.30 -1.01 -11.58
CA VAL A 96 -6.64 -1.62 -11.59
C VAL A 96 -6.72 -2.77 -12.60
N GLY A 97 -6.29 -2.57 -13.84
CA GLY A 97 -6.33 -3.64 -14.85
C GLY A 97 -5.44 -4.84 -14.52
N PHE A 98 -4.31 -4.62 -13.83
CA PHE A 98 -3.48 -5.70 -13.31
C PHE A 98 -4.18 -6.48 -12.19
N ALA A 99 -4.78 -5.77 -11.23
CA ALA A 99 -5.49 -6.40 -10.13
C ALA A 99 -6.71 -7.20 -10.60
N GLU A 100 -7.48 -6.66 -11.55
CA GLU A 100 -8.59 -7.38 -12.19
C GLU A 100 -8.12 -8.69 -12.82
N ARG A 101 -7.00 -8.65 -13.56
CA ARG A 101 -6.38 -9.84 -14.14
C ARG A 101 -5.96 -10.84 -13.07
N LEU A 102 -5.22 -10.41 -12.05
CA LEU A 102 -4.77 -11.26 -10.95
C LEU A 102 -5.95 -11.95 -10.23
N LEU A 103 -7.00 -11.19 -9.92
CA LEU A 103 -8.18 -11.71 -9.25
C LEU A 103 -8.97 -12.68 -10.15
N ALA A 104 -8.99 -12.45 -11.46
CA ALA A 104 -9.56 -13.41 -12.42
C ALA A 104 -8.74 -14.70 -12.49
N ASP A 105 -7.42 -14.60 -12.52
CA ASP A 105 -6.51 -15.75 -12.54
C ASP A 105 -6.66 -16.60 -11.26
N ASN A 106 -6.79 -15.95 -10.09
CA ASN A 106 -7.04 -16.60 -8.80
C ASN A 106 -8.35 -17.40 -8.81
N LYS A 107 -9.41 -16.88 -9.42
CA LYS A 107 -10.70 -17.59 -9.55
C LYS A 107 -10.59 -18.82 -10.44
N GLN A 108 -9.76 -18.75 -11.49
CA GLN A 108 -9.55 -19.85 -12.42
C GLN A 108 -8.62 -20.94 -11.86
N ASN A 109 -7.69 -20.56 -10.97
CA ASN A 109 -6.63 -21.43 -10.45
C ASN A 109 -6.53 -21.30 -8.91
N PRO A 110 -7.55 -21.72 -8.16
CA PRO A 110 -7.64 -21.48 -6.71
C PRO A 110 -6.52 -22.15 -5.90
N GLU A 111 -5.95 -23.26 -6.38
CA GLU A 111 -4.84 -23.98 -5.73
C GLU A 111 -3.51 -23.23 -5.81
N SER A 112 -3.43 -22.21 -6.67
CA SER A 112 -2.26 -21.39 -6.94
C SER A 112 -2.56 -19.88 -6.82
N ALA A 113 -3.66 -19.53 -6.14
CA ALA A 113 -4.07 -18.15 -5.93
C ALA A 113 -3.00 -17.35 -5.17
N LEU A 114 -2.82 -16.09 -5.58
CA LEU A 114 -1.84 -15.16 -5.03
C LEU A 114 -2.54 -13.95 -4.42
N ALA A 115 -2.20 -13.60 -3.17
CA ALA A 115 -2.69 -12.36 -2.59
C ALA A 115 -2.06 -11.15 -3.30
N LEU A 116 -2.83 -10.08 -3.39
CA LEU A 116 -2.37 -8.76 -3.82
C LEU A 116 -2.01 -7.94 -2.59
N LEU A 117 -0.74 -7.56 -2.47
CA LEU A 117 -0.20 -6.69 -1.44
C LEU A 117 0.29 -5.40 -2.11
N TYR A 118 0.25 -4.29 -1.38
CA TYR A 118 0.56 -3.00 -1.98
C TYR A 118 1.09 -2.01 -0.94
N HIS A 119 2.34 -1.56 -1.08
CA HIS A 119 2.87 -0.45 -0.27
C HIS A 119 2.24 0.85 -0.73
N VAL A 120 1.65 1.63 0.17
CA VAL A 120 0.98 2.89 -0.20
C VAL A 120 0.80 3.82 0.99
N GLY A 121 0.80 5.12 0.71
CA GLY A 121 0.56 6.17 1.68
C GLY A 121 1.75 6.36 2.62
N GLU A 122 2.98 6.09 2.16
CA GLU A 122 4.20 6.31 2.94
C GLU A 122 4.94 7.58 2.47
N SER A 123 4.93 7.86 1.16
CA SER A 123 5.60 9.01 0.57
C SER A 123 4.65 10.18 0.27
N PHE A 124 5.11 11.39 0.57
CA PHE A 124 4.43 12.66 0.29
C PHE A 124 5.27 13.59 -0.60
N THR A 125 6.26 13.06 -1.31
CA THR A 125 7.23 13.88 -2.06
C THR A 125 6.66 14.48 -3.33
N ASP A 126 5.81 13.73 -4.04
CA ASP A 126 5.23 14.09 -5.34
C ASP A 126 3.70 14.33 -5.29
N LYS A 127 3.13 14.26 -4.08
CA LYS A 127 1.70 14.33 -3.83
C LYS A 127 1.37 14.93 -2.48
N SER A 128 0.19 15.54 -2.37
CA SER A 128 -0.36 15.95 -1.08
C SER A 128 -0.73 14.76 -0.20
N VAL A 129 -0.91 15.02 1.09
CA VAL A 129 -1.39 14.01 2.03
C VAL A 129 -2.81 13.57 1.68
N GLU A 130 -3.66 14.47 1.16
CA GLU A 130 -5.01 14.16 0.67
C GLU A 130 -4.96 13.17 -0.50
N SER A 131 -4.05 13.41 -1.45
CA SER A 131 -3.79 12.49 -2.57
C SER A 131 -3.25 11.14 -2.10
N ALA A 132 -2.30 11.12 -1.17
CA ALA A 132 -1.81 9.88 -0.56
C ALA A 132 -2.92 9.12 0.21
N CYS A 133 -3.84 9.83 0.89
CA CYS A 133 -5.01 9.23 1.51
C CYS A 133 -5.91 8.57 0.46
N ARG A 134 -6.20 9.27 -0.65
CA ARG A 134 -6.95 8.72 -1.77
C ARG A 134 -6.26 7.47 -2.35
N TRP A 135 -4.94 7.47 -2.50
CA TRP A 135 -4.20 6.29 -2.99
C TRP A 135 -4.39 5.08 -2.06
N VAL A 136 -4.33 5.26 -0.74
CA VAL A 136 -4.60 4.15 0.21
C VAL A 136 -6.01 3.58 -0.02
N TYR A 137 -7.02 4.45 -0.16
CA TYR A 137 -8.39 4.03 -0.42
C TYR A 137 -8.54 3.32 -1.79
N GLU A 138 -7.94 3.86 -2.85
CA GLU A 138 -7.96 3.27 -4.19
C GLU A 138 -7.27 1.91 -4.23
N ALA A 139 -6.15 1.74 -3.53
CA ALA A 139 -5.48 0.45 -3.43
C ALA A 139 -6.37 -0.60 -2.76
N ALA A 140 -7.11 -0.22 -1.70
CA ALA A 140 -8.10 -1.10 -1.08
C ALA A 140 -9.26 -1.42 -2.04
N GLN A 141 -9.81 -0.41 -2.72
CA GLN A 141 -10.92 -0.57 -3.68
C GLN A 141 -10.55 -1.45 -4.88
N MET A 142 -9.29 -1.38 -5.31
CA MET A 142 -8.73 -2.21 -6.37
C MET A 142 -8.74 -3.72 -6.01
N GLY A 143 -8.92 -4.07 -4.74
CA GLY A 143 -8.89 -5.45 -4.26
C GLY A 143 -7.53 -5.89 -3.73
N ALA A 144 -6.68 -4.94 -3.31
CA ALA A 144 -5.53 -5.30 -2.50
C ALA A 144 -6.00 -5.96 -1.20
N HIS A 145 -5.40 -7.10 -0.89
CA HIS A 145 -5.71 -7.89 0.30
C HIS A 145 -4.98 -7.33 1.52
N ARG A 146 -3.77 -6.80 1.32
CA ARG A 146 -2.96 -6.16 2.35
C ARG A 146 -2.35 -4.86 1.84
N LEU A 147 -2.25 -3.86 2.71
CA LEU A 147 -1.63 -2.58 2.40
C LEU A 147 -0.46 -2.31 3.34
N GLY A 148 0.71 -1.99 2.77
CA GLY A 148 1.90 -1.60 3.51
C GLY A 148 1.80 -0.17 4.02
N HIS A 149 2.11 0.04 5.30
CA HIS A 149 2.26 1.33 6.00
C HIS A 149 0.97 2.15 6.18
N CYS A 150 0.39 2.67 5.10
CA CYS A 150 -0.80 3.53 5.13
C CYS A 150 -0.66 4.77 6.02
N LEU A 151 0.55 5.34 6.15
CA LEU A 151 0.81 6.46 7.06
C LEU A 151 -0.09 7.68 6.78
N ALA A 152 -0.33 7.98 5.51
CA ALA A 152 -1.16 9.09 5.04
C ALA A 152 -2.50 9.19 5.76
N VAL A 153 -3.17 8.07 5.98
CA VAL A 153 -4.53 8.03 6.53
C VAL A 153 -4.56 8.10 8.06
N GLY A 154 -3.43 7.87 8.74
CA GLY A 154 -3.42 7.74 10.19
C GLY A 154 -2.56 8.77 10.93
N ILE A 155 -1.52 9.34 10.31
CA ILE A 155 -0.71 10.42 10.92
C ILE A 155 -1.65 11.57 11.31
N PRO A 156 -1.58 12.12 12.55
CA PRO A 156 -2.42 13.24 12.95
C PRO A 156 -2.25 14.43 12.01
N ALA A 157 -3.34 14.95 11.44
CA ALA A 157 -3.28 16.03 10.43
C ALA A 157 -2.49 17.27 10.88
N ARG A 158 -2.49 17.59 12.19
CA ARG A 158 -1.69 18.67 12.78
C ARG A 158 -0.17 18.52 12.60
N PHE A 159 0.32 17.29 12.35
CA PHE A 159 1.72 17.03 12.05
C PHE A 159 2.19 17.77 10.80
N PHE A 160 1.27 17.99 9.85
CA PHE A 160 1.57 18.68 8.59
C PHE A 160 1.42 20.20 8.67
N TRP A 161 0.95 20.74 9.80
CA TRP A 161 0.73 22.18 9.95
C TRP A 161 1.99 22.99 9.61
N GLY A 162 1.82 24.04 8.80
CA GLY A 162 2.89 24.94 8.39
C GLY A 162 3.79 24.38 7.30
N SER A 163 3.56 23.13 6.85
CA SER A 163 4.28 22.55 5.73
C SER A 163 3.59 22.83 4.39
N GLU A 164 4.33 22.58 3.31
CA GLU A 164 3.82 22.65 1.94
C GLU A 164 4.07 21.32 1.22
N ARG A 165 3.16 20.97 0.33
CA ARG A 165 3.30 19.81 -0.57
C ARG A 165 3.03 20.25 -1.99
N GLN A 166 3.68 19.58 -2.93
CA GLN A 166 3.48 19.82 -4.35
C GLN A 166 2.97 18.55 -5.00
N GLU A 167 2.07 18.71 -5.96
CA GLU A 167 1.56 17.60 -6.76
C GLU A 167 1.25 18.06 -8.18
N SER A 168 1.19 17.13 -9.13
CA SER A 168 0.81 17.48 -10.49
C SER A 168 -0.65 17.97 -10.56
N ALA A 169 -0.96 18.83 -11.52
CA ALA A 169 -2.33 19.27 -11.76
C ALA A 169 -3.30 18.11 -12.03
N GLY A 170 -2.83 17.04 -12.70
CA GLY A 170 -3.62 15.84 -12.93
C GLY A 170 -3.92 15.08 -11.63
N GLU A 171 -2.92 14.96 -10.76
CA GLU A 171 -3.07 14.34 -9.44
C GLU A 171 -4.03 15.15 -8.55
N ARG A 172 -3.89 16.48 -8.53
CA ARG A 172 -4.82 17.37 -7.84
C ARG A 172 -6.24 17.23 -8.37
N LEU A 173 -6.41 17.18 -9.70
CA LEU A 173 -7.71 17.02 -10.33
C LEU A 173 -8.39 15.71 -9.89
N ALA A 174 -7.65 14.61 -9.85
CA ALA A 174 -8.15 13.32 -9.38
C ALA A 174 -8.57 13.36 -7.90
N THR A 175 -7.80 14.04 -7.05
CA THR A 175 -8.16 14.22 -5.63
C THR A 175 -9.39 15.11 -5.45
N LEU A 176 -9.53 16.19 -6.23
CA LEU A 176 -10.74 17.02 -6.22
C LEU A 176 -11.96 16.25 -6.70
N GLN A 177 -11.82 15.45 -7.76
CA GLN A 177 -12.88 14.57 -8.24
C GLN A 177 -13.35 13.61 -7.14
N PHE A 178 -12.42 12.93 -6.48
CA PHE A 178 -12.72 12.06 -5.35
C PHE A 178 -13.49 12.77 -4.23
N LEU A 179 -13.05 13.97 -3.84
CA LEU A 179 -13.75 14.76 -2.81
C LEU A 179 -15.18 15.11 -3.23
N LEU A 180 -15.39 15.46 -4.50
CA LEU A 180 -16.71 15.78 -5.05
C LEU A 180 -17.63 14.54 -5.13
N GLU A 181 -17.11 13.40 -5.55
CA GLU A 181 -17.83 12.11 -5.59
C GLU A 181 -18.26 11.64 -4.20
N HIS A 182 -17.46 11.97 -3.17
CA HIS A 182 -17.73 11.63 -1.77
C HIS A 182 -18.28 12.80 -0.94
N ARG A 183 -18.71 13.89 -1.60
CA ARG A 183 -19.18 15.11 -0.94
C ARG A 183 -20.23 14.86 0.13
N GLY A 184 -21.26 14.05 -0.18
CA GLY A 184 -22.35 13.80 0.76
C GLY A 184 -21.86 13.20 2.09
N ALA A 185 -20.94 12.23 2.03
CA ALA A 185 -20.39 11.57 3.19
C ALA A 185 -19.42 12.48 3.98
N LEU A 186 -18.61 13.28 3.29
CA LEU A 186 -17.67 14.22 3.92
C LEU A 186 -18.41 15.40 4.56
N GLN A 187 -19.40 15.97 3.86
CA GLN A 187 -20.22 17.07 4.35
C GLN A 187 -21.06 16.68 5.57
N ALA A 188 -21.53 15.43 5.64
CA ALA A 188 -22.24 14.91 6.81
C ALA A 188 -21.35 14.78 8.05
N ARG A 189 -20.02 14.62 7.87
CA ARG A 189 -19.05 14.52 8.97
C ARG A 189 -18.65 15.88 9.50
N HIS A 190 -18.43 16.85 8.61
CA HIS A 190 -17.97 18.17 9.02
C HIS A 190 -18.22 19.24 7.95
N SER A 191 -18.48 20.48 8.38
CA SER A 191 -18.74 21.63 7.51
C SER A 191 -17.47 22.41 7.11
N SER A 192 -16.27 21.82 7.24
CA SER A 192 -14.99 22.51 6.99
C SER A 192 -14.66 22.68 5.50
N PHE A 193 -15.34 21.93 4.64
CA PHE A 193 -15.12 21.96 3.19
C PHE A 193 -15.90 23.10 2.54
N ASP A 194 -15.18 23.99 1.87
CA ASP A 194 -15.78 24.94 0.93
C ASP A 194 -15.99 24.23 -0.42
N TRP A 195 -17.17 23.64 -0.58
CA TRP A 195 -17.51 22.88 -1.79
C TRP A 195 -17.58 23.74 -3.05
N SER A 196 -17.91 25.03 -2.93
CA SER A 196 -17.85 25.98 -4.05
C SER A 196 -16.42 26.21 -4.51
N ALA A 197 -15.48 26.41 -3.58
CA ALA A 197 -14.07 26.57 -3.91
C ALA A 197 -13.47 25.29 -4.50
N ILE A 198 -13.81 24.13 -3.94
CA ILE A 198 -13.37 22.81 -4.47
C ILE A 198 -13.87 22.60 -5.90
N GLN A 199 -15.16 22.90 -6.16
CA GLN A 199 -15.73 22.80 -7.51
C GLN A 199 -15.06 23.76 -8.49
N ALA A 200 -14.85 25.03 -8.09
CA ALA A 200 -14.18 26.02 -8.92
C ALA A 200 -12.72 25.62 -9.22
N GLU A 201 -11.99 25.06 -8.25
CA GLU A 201 -10.64 24.53 -8.45
C GLU A 201 -10.64 23.37 -9.45
N TYR A 202 -11.59 22.43 -9.30
CA TYR A 202 -11.77 21.29 -10.21
C TYR A 202 -12.03 21.75 -11.64
N ASP A 203 -13.00 22.64 -11.85
CA ASP A 203 -13.37 23.13 -13.19
C ASP A 203 -12.21 23.90 -13.83
N GLY A 204 -11.49 24.72 -13.05
CA GLY A 204 -10.33 25.47 -13.51
C GLY A 204 -9.12 24.59 -13.88
N LEU A 205 -8.86 23.51 -13.13
CA LEU A 205 -7.82 22.54 -13.48
C LEU A 205 -8.23 21.69 -14.68
N ARG A 206 -9.48 21.22 -14.72
CA ARG A 206 -10.02 20.43 -15.83
C ARG A 206 -9.93 21.20 -17.15
N SER A 207 -10.31 22.47 -17.17
CA SER A 207 -10.21 23.33 -18.35
C SER A 207 -8.78 23.51 -18.83
N ARG A 208 -7.82 23.69 -17.91
CA ARG A 208 -6.38 23.83 -18.25
C ARG A 208 -5.74 22.54 -18.78
N LEU A 209 -6.27 21.38 -18.40
CA LEU A 209 -5.77 20.08 -18.81
C LEU A 209 -6.44 19.54 -20.08
N GLN A 210 -7.50 20.19 -20.59
CA GLN A 210 -8.09 19.82 -21.87
C GLN A 210 -7.11 20.10 -23.02
N PRO A 211 -7.00 19.19 -24.00
CA PRO A 211 -6.16 19.43 -25.16
C PRO A 211 -6.68 20.67 -25.92
N VAL A 212 -5.83 21.67 -26.02
CA VAL A 212 -6.12 22.88 -26.79
C VAL A 212 -6.25 22.50 -28.27
N SER A 213 -7.24 23.07 -28.96
CA SER A 213 -7.47 22.81 -30.39
C SER A 213 -6.22 23.10 -31.23
N SER A 214 -6.05 22.33 -32.31
CA SER A 214 -4.88 22.35 -33.20
C SER A 214 -4.53 23.72 -33.82
N SER A 215 -5.43 24.71 -33.75
CA SER A 215 -5.19 26.08 -34.24
C SER A 215 -4.40 26.98 -33.29
N GLU A 216 -4.24 26.62 -32.01
CA GLU A 216 -3.58 27.46 -30.98
C GLU A 216 -2.17 26.97 -30.60
N LEU A 217 -1.68 25.92 -31.26
CA LEU A 217 -0.32 25.39 -31.13
C LEU A 217 0.72 26.30 -31.80
N ARG A 218 0.86 27.53 -31.31
CA ARG A 218 2.04 28.36 -31.54
C ARG A 218 2.50 28.93 -30.20
N ALA A 219 3.65 28.42 -29.74
CA ALA A 219 4.49 28.98 -28.69
C ALA A 219 4.04 28.84 -27.22
N THR A 220 3.51 27.68 -26.81
CA THR A 220 3.52 27.30 -25.39
C THR A 220 4.11 25.90 -25.21
N SER A 221 4.95 25.79 -24.18
CA SER A 221 5.62 24.58 -23.71
C SER A 221 4.66 23.40 -23.62
N SER A 222 5.17 22.20 -23.91
CA SER A 222 4.49 20.91 -23.72
C SER A 222 3.58 20.94 -22.47
N PRO A 223 2.35 20.40 -22.48
CA PRO A 223 1.43 20.36 -21.32
C PRO A 223 1.97 19.59 -20.09
N ALA A 224 3.25 19.20 -20.12
CA ALA A 224 4.00 18.72 -18.97
C ALA A 224 4.30 19.85 -17.97
N GLN A 225 3.97 19.59 -16.70
CA GLN A 225 4.43 20.29 -15.48
C GLN A 225 3.63 21.51 -14.99
N VAL A 226 2.30 21.52 -15.09
CA VAL A 226 1.52 22.33 -14.13
C VAL A 226 1.57 21.64 -12.77
N SER A 227 2.27 22.23 -11.80
CA SER A 227 2.31 21.80 -10.40
C SER A 227 1.37 22.65 -9.55
N VAL A 228 0.71 22.03 -8.57
CA VAL A 228 -0.14 22.68 -7.57
C VAL A 228 0.56 22.60 -6.22
N THR A 229 0.72 23.74 -5.57
CA THR A 229 1.27 23.81 -4.20
C THR A 229 0.14 23.93 -3.19
N LEU A 230 0.16 23.07 -2.17
CA LEU A 230 -0.83 23.00 -1.12
C LEU A 230 -0.13 23.28 0.22
N ARG A 231 -0.57 24.36 0.88
CA ARG A 231 -0.10 24.73 2.21
C ARG A 231 -1.07 24.22 3.28
N TYR A 232 -0.52 23.63 4.34
CA TYR A 232 -1.29 23.10 5.46
C TYR A 232 -1.44 24.18 6.55
N ASP A 233 -2.54 24.91 6.45
CA ASP A 233 -3.06 25.78 7.52
C ASP A 233 -4.08 25.04 8.39
N GLU A 234 -4.72 25.76 9.31
CA GLU A 234 -5.75 25.21 10.21
C GLU A 234 -6.89 24.54 9.47
N GLN A 235 -7.40 25.22 8.45
CA GLN A 235 -8.56 24.75 7.71
C GLN A 235 -8.22 23.49 6.93
N ARG A 236 -7.07 23.44 6.26
CA ARG A 236 -6.63 22.24 5.53
C ARG A 236 -6.31 21.09 6.47
N CYS A 237 -5.64 21.32 7.60
CA CYS A 237 -5.42 20.27 8.60
C CYS A 237 -6.74 19.70 9.12
N LEU A 238 -7.76 20.53 9.33
CA LEU A 238 -9.09 20.07 9.72
C LEU A 238 -9.78 19.26 8.61
N GLN A 239 -9.71 19.71 7.36
CA GLN A 239 -10.24 18.96 6.20
C GLN A 239 -9.53 17.61 6.02
N LEU A 240 -8.20 17.58 6.18
CA LEU A 240 -7.40 16.36 6.13
C LEU A 240 -7.81 15.39 7.24
N ALA A 241 -8.01 15.87 8.47
CA ALA A 241 -8.46 15.01 9.58
C ALA A 241 -9.81 14.35 9.26
N VAL A 242 -10.76 15.10 8.69
CA VAL A 242 -12.07 14.58 8.29
C VAL A 242 -11.95 13.55 7.15
N LEU A 243 -11.08 13.82 6.17
CA LEU A 243 -10.80 12.89 5.08
C LEU A 243 -10.17 11.59 5.58
N GLN A 244 -9.20 11.68 6.49
CA GLN A 244 -8.56 10.54 7.14
C GLN A 244 -9.58 9.67 7.88
N ASP A 245 -10.43 10.28 8.73
CA ASP A 245 -11.46 9.56 9.47
C ASP A 245 -12.47 8.88 8.55
N TYR A 246 -12.87 9.56 7.47
CA TYR A 246 -13.71 8.97 6.43
C TYR A 246 -13.05 7.73 5.81
N ILE A 247 -11.77 7.82 5.42
CA ILE A 247 -11.08 6.71 4.77
C ILE A 247 -10.85 5.55 5.75
N LEU A 248 -10.50 5.81 7.01
CA LEU A 248 -10.35 4.77 8.03
C LEU A 248 -11.63 3.94 8.19
N GLU A 249 -12.80 4.60 8.25
CA GLU A 249 -14.09 3.91 8.31
C GLU A 249 -14.35 3.07 7.05
N ARG A 250 -14.01 3.61 5.87
CA ARG A 250 -14.16 2.87 4.62
C ARG A 250 -13.23 1.67 4.54
N LEU A 251 -11.97 1.78 4.99
CA LEU A 251 -11.01 0.68 5.03
C LEU A 251 -11.47 -0.44 5.97
N ALA A 252 -12.03 -0.08 7.14
CA ALA A 252 -12.62 -1.05 8.05
C ALA A 252 -13.75 -1.85 7.38
N GLY A 253 -14.59 -1.19 6.58
CA GLY A 253 -15.66 -1.84 5.80
C GLY A 253 -15.19 -2.70 4.62
N LEU A 254 -14.01 -2.41 4.05
CA LEU A 254 -13.42 -3.18 2.95
C LEU A 254 -12.67 -4.44 3.41
N ALA A 255 -12.54 -4.64 4.72
CA ALA A 255 -11.86 -5.79 5.35
C ALA A 255 -10.42 -6.03 4.87
N VAL A 256 -9.76 -4.99 4.33
CA VAL A 256 -8.34 -4.98 3.99
C VAL A 256 -7.49 -5.04 5.26
N VAL A 257 -6.31 -5.63 5.16
CA VAL A 257 -5.38 -5.74 6.29
C VAL A 257 -4.26 -4.72 6.11
N ILE A 258 -4.01 -3.89 7.13
CA ILE A 258 -2.87 -2.97 7.12
C ILE A 258 -1.66 -3.66 7.76
N GLU A 259 -0.51 -3.48 7.13
CA GLU A 259 0.79 -3.91 7.64
C GLU A 259 1.50 -2.71 8.24
N SER A 260 1.57 -2.70 9.56
CA SER A 260 2.27 -1.66 10.30
C SER A 260 3.71 -2.09 10.50
N CYS A 261 4.66 -1.19 10.23
CA CYS A 261 6.10 -1.45 10.41
C CYS A 261 6.70 -0.42 11.37
N PRO A 262 6.48 -0.55 12.70
CA PRO A 262 6.77 0.49 13.69
C PRO A 262 8.15 1.14 13.58
N THR A 263 9.23 0.35 13.60
CA THR A 263 10.61 0.89 13.52
C THR A 263 10.86 1.59 12.19
N SER A 264 10.41 0.99 11.08
CA SER A 264 10.52 1.59 9.74
C SER A 264 9.78 2.93 9.67
N ASN A 265 8.54 2.96 10.13
CA ASN A 265 7.69 4.15 10.10
C ASN A 265 8.22 5.28 10.99
N LEU A 266 8.83 4.96 12.13
CA LEU A 266 9.51 5.96 12.97
C LEU A 266 10.78 6.51 12.30
N ARG A 267 11.59 5.65 11.66
CA ARG A 267 12.89 6.05 11.08
C ARG A 267 12.76 6.68 9.68
N ILE A 268 12.12 5.97 8.76
CA ILE A 268 11.98 6.33 7.35
C ILE A 268 10.80 7.29 7.15
N GLY A 269 9.66 7.00 7.79
CA GLY A 269 8.47 7.86 7.75
C GLY A 269 8.62 9.18 8.52
N GLY A 270 9.77 9.42 9.17
CA GLY A 270 10.09 10.66 9.88
C GLY A 270 9.27 10.89 11.16
N LEU A 271 8.57 9.87 11.65
CA LEU A 271 7.74 9.98 12.85
C LEU A 271 8.62 9.93 14.09
N GLN A 272 8.86 11.09 14.70
CA GLN A 272 9.78 11.22 15.83
C GLN A 272 9.24 10.64 17.15
N ARG A 273 7.95 10.30 17.22
CA ARG A 273 7.31 9.87 18.46
C ARG A 273 6.21 8.82 18.23
N PRO A 274 6.05 7.87 19.17
CA PRO A 274 4.97 6.87 19.13
C PRO A 274 3.55 7.44 18.95
N GLU A 275 3.24 8.62 19.51
CA GLU A 275 1.90 9.20 19.44
C GLU A 275 1.53 9.72 18.05
N LEU A 276 2.52 9.87 17.17
CA LEU A 276 2.31 10.21 15.76
C LEU A 276 2.08 8.97 14.91
N HIS A 277 2.43 7.78 15.42
CA HIS A 277 2.32 6.54 14.68
C HIS A 277 0.85 6.09 14.56
N PRO A 278 0.38 5.70 13.36
CA PRO A 278 -1.04 5.47 13.11
C PRO A 278 -1.61 4.17 13.68
N LEU A 279 -0.76 3.23 14.11
CA LEU A 279 -1.14 1.92 14.65
C LEU A 279 -2.34 1.96 15.60
N ARG A 280 -2.31 2.84 16.62
CA ARG A 280 -3.42 2.95 17.57
C ARG A 280 -4.72 3.35 16.89
N ARG A 281 -4.65 4.32 15.97
CA ARG A 281 -5.81 4.84 15.24
C ARG A 281 -6.41 3.77 14.32
N PHE A 282 -5.57 2.92 13.72
CA PHE A 282 -6.04 1.77 12.94
C PHE A 282 -6.79 0.75 13.79
N LEU A 283 -6.23 0.41 14.97
CA LEU A 283 -6.86 -0.52 15.92
C LEU A 283 -8.19 0.03 16.45
N GLU A 284 -8.24 1.31 16.82
CA GLU A 284 -9.46 2.00 17.29
C GLU A 284 -10.53 2.10 16.19
N ALA A 285 -10.13 2.24 14.93
CA ALA A 285 -11.03 2.21 13.78
C ALA A 285 -11.53 0.79 13.42
N GLY A 286 -11.09 -0.25 14.13
CA GLY A 286 -11.48 -1.63 13.86
C GLY A 286 -10.86 -2.22 12.58
N ILE A 287 -9.80 -1.61 12.07
CA ILE A 287 -9.07 -2.13 10.91
C ILE A 287 -8.24 -3.34 11.34
N LYS A 288 -8.21 -4.37 10.49
CA LYS A 288 -7.32 -5.52 10.70
C LYS A 288 -5.87 -5.07 10.49
N VAL A 289 -5.04 -5.25 11.51
CA VAL A 289 -3.62 -4.87 11.45
C VAL A 289 -2.73 -6.08 11.73
N VAL A 290 -1.62 -6.16 11.01
CA VAL A 290 -0.50 -7.07 11.31
C VAL A 290 0.77 -6.24 11.47
N LEU A 291 1.70 -6.72 12.30
CA LEU A 291 3.02 -6.12 12.41
C LEU A 291 4.00 -6.76 11.43
N GLY A 292 4.82 -5.92 10.79
CA GLY A 292 5.98 -6.32 10.00
C GLY A 292 7.25 -5.67 10.54
N SER A 293 8.39 -6.33 10.32
CA SER A 293 9.72 -5.76 10.60
C SER A 293 10.28 -4.95 9.44
N ASP A 294 9.58 -4.93 8.31
CA ASP A 294 10.02 -4.34 7.05
C ASP A 294 11.37 -4.91 6.60
N ASP A 295 12.44 -4.12 6.65
CA ASP A 295 13.82 -4.53 6.41
C ASP A 295 14.61 -4.75 7.72
N PRO A 296 14.47 -5.90 8.41
CA PRO A 296 15.05 -6.11 9.74
C PRO A 296 16.58 -5.94 9.77
N GLY A 297 17.27 -6.29 8.68
CA GLY A 297 18.73 -6.12 8.57
C GLY A 297 19.18 -4.66 8.41
N ILE A 298 18.40 -3.83 7.70
CA ILE A 298 18.70 -2.40 7.52
C ILE A 298 18.32 -1.61 8.77
N LEU A 299 17.20 -1.97 9.38
CA LEU A 299 16.61 -1.26 10.51
C LEU A 299 17.13 -1.74 11.87
N ASP A 300 17.99 -2.77 11.90
CA ASP A 300 18.49 -3.39 13.13
C ASP A 300 17.35 -3.71 14.09
N THR A 301 16.38 -4.50 13.60
CA THR A 301 15.20 -4.88 14.35
C THR A 301 14.80 -6.34 14.07
N SER A 302 13.86 -6.84 14.84
CA SER A 302 13.22 -8.14 14.65
C SER A 302 11.72 -8.05 14.91
N LEU A 303 10.93 -9.01 14.46
CA LEU A 303 9.50 -9.02 14.77
C LEU A 303 9.23 -9.01 16.29
N ALA A 304 10.07 -9.69 17.09
CA ALA A 304 9.96 -9.66 18.55
C ALA A 304 10.20 -8.24 19.10
N THR A 305 11.22 -7.56 18.60
CA THR A 305 11.53 -6.17 18.93
C THR A 305 10.42 -5.21 18.54
N GLU A 306 9.76 -5.42 17.39
CA GLU A 306 8.59 -4.61 17.00
C GLU A 306 7.43 -4.76 17.99
N PHE A 307 7.17 -5.98 18.48
CA PHE A 307 6.16 -6.22 19.51
C PHE A 307 6.53 -5.58 20.86
N GLU A 308 7.79 -5.71 21.29
CA GLU A 308 8.30 -5.07 22.52
C GLU A 308 8.18 -3.55 22.44
N LEU A 309 8.53 -2.97 21.29
CA LEU A 309 8.45 -1.54 21.03
C LEU A 309 7.02 -1.01 21.22
N ILE A 310 6.04 -1.63 20.55
CA ILE A 310 4.65 -1.13 20.60
C ILE A 310 3.98 -1.38 21.96
N GLN A 311 4.43 -2.36 22.75
CA GLN A 311 3.93 -2.58 24.12
C GLN A 311 4.25 -1.39 25.03
N GLY A 312 5.34 -0.66 24.75
CA GLY A 312 5.70 0.56 25.46
C GLY A 312 4.92 1.81 25.01
N TRP A 313 4.07 1.72 23.99
CA TRP A 313 3.40 2.89 23.42
C TRP A 313 2.13 3.29 24.19
N PRO A 314 1.87 4.61 24.36
CA PRO A 314 0.64 5.08 25.01
C PRO A 314 -0.64 4.60 24.30
N GLY A 315 -1.56 3.99 25.06
CA GLY A 315 -2.84 3.50 24.54
C GLY A 315 -2.77 2.14 23.83
N ILE A 316 -1.60 1.50 23.78
CA ILE A 316 -1.48 0.08 23.41
C ILE A 316 -1.60 -0.77 24.67
N HIS A 317 -2.41 -1.82 24.60
CA HIS A 317 -2.71 -2.70 25.74
C HIS A 317 -2.62 -4.16 25.32
N ALA A 318 -2.57 -5.09 26.28
CA ALA A 318 -2.44 -6.53 26.02
C ALA A 318 -3.51 -7.08 25.05
N GLY A 319 -4.74 -6.55 25.11
CA GLY A 319 -5.81 -6.89 24.16
C GLY A 319 -5.49 -6.53 22.71
N HIS A 320 -4.83 -5.39 22.48
CA HIS A 320 -4.35 -5.00 21.15
C HIS A 320 -3.26 -5.95 20.64
N ILE A 321 -2.32 -6.35 21.51
CA ILE A 321 -1.27 -7.31 21.15
C ILE A 321 -1.87 -8.66 20.74
N ALA A 322 -2.80 -9.19 21.53
CA ALA A 322 -3.50 -10.43 21.21
C ALA A 322 -4.28 -10.32 19.89
N ALA A 323 -4.95 -9.20 19.63
CA ALA A 323 -5.67 -8.95 18.38
C ALA A 323 -4.73 -8.90 17.16
N LEU A 324 -3.57 -8.26 17.27
CA LEU A 324 -2.55 -8.24 16.22
C LEU A 324 -2.05 -9.66 15.90
N GLN A 325 -1.76 -10.46 16.94
CA GLN A 325 -1.32 -11.85 16.78
C GLN A 325 -2.40 -12.73 16.13
N GLN A 326 -3.65 -12.59 16.57
CA GLN A 326 -4.78 -13.33 16.01
C GLN A 326 -5.03 -12.96 14.55
N THR A 327 -4.98 -11.65 14.23
CA THR A 327 -5.14 -11.15 12.86
C THR A 327 -4.03 -11.71 11.97
N ALA A 328 -2.77 -11.72 12.44
CA ALA A 328 -1.66 -12.27 11.67
C ALA A 328 -1.86 -13.74 11.27
N LEU A 329 -2.45 -14.56 12.16
CA LEU A 329 -2.78 -15.95 11.85
C LEU A 329 -3.93 -16.07 10.86
N GLN A 330 -4.92 -15.18 10.91
CA GLN A 330 -6.10 -15.21 10.04
C GLN A 330 -5.85 -14.59 8.66
N SER A 331 -4.84 -13.73 8.55
CA SER A 331 -4.56 -12.89 7.39
C SER A 331 -3.29 -13.27 6.64
N THR A 332 -2.93 -14.55 6.63
CA THR A 332 -1.86 -15.03 5.75
C THR A 332 -2.25 -14.83 4.28
N SER A 333 -1.28 -14.56 3.42
CA SER A 333 -1.53 -14.27 1.99
C SER A 333 -2.29 -15.42 1.31
N ALA A 334 -1.94 -16.68 1.59
CA ALA A 334 -2.68 -17.83 1.09
C ALA A 334 -4.16 -17.83 1.50
N ARG A 335 -4.47 -17.48 2.76
CA ARG A 335 -5.86 -17.41 3.26
C ARG A 335 -6.62 -16.27 2.61
N LEU A 336 -6.01 -15.08 2.54
CA LEU A 336 -6.65 -13.90 1.97
C LEU A 336 -6.94 -14.08 0.48
N ALA A 337 -6.05 -14.73 -0.27
CA ALA A 337 -6.24 -15.04 -1.68
C ALA A 337 -7.33 -16.09 -1.95
N GLY A 338 -7.90 -16.70 -0.90
CA GLY A 338 -8.85 -17.81 -1.03
C GLY A 338 -8.21 -19.09 -1.56
N ARG A 339 -6.92 -19.28 -1.31
CA ARG A 339 -6.18 -20.42 -1.85
C ARG A 339 -6.71 -21.73 -1.27
N SER A 340 -7.11 -22.66 -2.13
CA SER A 340 -7.56 -23.98 -1.66
C SER A 340 -6.39 -24.73 -1.04
N MET A 341 -6.63 -25.34 0.13
CA MET A 341 -5.70 -26.31 0.68
C MET A 341 -5.69 -27.52 -0.26
N ALA A 342 -4.52 -27.88 -0.77
CA ALA A 342 -4.32 -29.10 -1.55
C ALA A 342 -4.48 -30.34 -0.67
#